data_AF-A0AAD0Z0J9-F1
#
_entry.id   AF-A0AAD0Z0J9-F1
#
_cell.length_a   1.000
_cell.length_b   1.000
_cell.length_c   1.000
_cell.angle_alpha   90.00
_cell.angle_beta   90.00
_cell.angle_gamma   90.00
#
_symmetry.space_group_name_H-M   'P 1'
#
loop_
_entity.id
_entity.type
_entity.pdbx_description
1 polymer ?
#
loop_
_entity_poly.entity_id
_entity_poly.type
_entity_poly.pdbx_seq_one_letter_code
_entity_poly.pdbx_strand_id
1 'polypeptide(L)'
;MDVKMIISLFFCFLLLGCNTSENNQIKVSIKVVDSYTHEPRVNDRVKVLIGKWGFPTRQYEQIGEYYTDSSGVVKLNLSKDERYSFMTFGANHAFGSDEYKKGELKNNQQVVIEVVPPDKKQFKIEE
;
A
#
# COMPACT_ATOMS: atom_id res chain seq x y z
N MET A 1 30.42 -33.49 32.19
CA MET A 1 29.11 -32.93 31.79
C MET A 1 28.33 -34.05 31.14
N ASP A 2 27.29 -34.54 31.79
CA ASP A 2 26.48 -35.67 31.32
C ASP A 2 25.76 -35.35 30.01
N VAL A 3 25.72 -36.31 29.09
CA VAL A 3 25.03 -36.21 27.77
C VAL A 3 23.57 -35.76 27.93
N LYS A 4 22.93 -36.08 29.07
CA LYS A 4 21.59 -35.61 29.45
C LYS A 4 21.48 -34.09 29.58
N MET A 5 22.54 -33.42 30.03
CA MET A 5 22.57 -31.97 30.22
C MET A 5 22.72 -31.21 28.88
N ILE A 6 23.41 -31.81 27.90
CA ILE A 6 23.58 -31.24 26.56
C ILE A 6 22.26 -31.31 25.77
N ILE A 7 21.52 -32.42 25.89
CA ILE A 7 20.22 -32.60 25.23
C ILE A 7 19.16 -31.65 25.81
N SER A 8 19.19 -31.40 27.12
CA SER A 8 18.30 -30.44 27.78
C SER A 8 18.55 -28.99 27.36
N LEU A 9 19.81 -28.63 27.06
CA LEU A 9 20.18 -27.28 26.62
C LEU A 9 19.78 -27.03 25.15
N PHE A 10 19.80 -28.07 24.31
CA PHE A 10 19.41 -27.99 22.90
C PHE A 10 17.90 -27.80 22.71
N PHE A 11 17.08 -28.36 23.61
CA PHE A 11 15.62 -28.22 23.56
C PHE A 11 15.12 -26.82 23.97
N CYS A 12 15.88 -26.08 24.77
CA CYS A 12 15.50 -24.72 25.21
C CYS A 12 15.64 -23.67 24.09
N PHE A 13 16.52 -23.88 23.10
CA PHE A 13 16.69 -22.96 21.98
C PHE A 13 15.57 -23.04 20.93
N LEU A 14 14.80 -24.14 20.91
CA LEU A 14 13.70 -24.34 19.96
C LEU A 14 12.42 -23.59 20.33
N LEU A 15 12.31 -23.04 21.55
CA LEU A 15 11.09 -22.40 22.05
C LEU A 15 11.11 -20.86 22.00
N LEU A 16 12.21 -20.23 21.56
CA LEU A 16 12.34 -18.77 21.49
C LEU A 16 11.90 -18.14 20.15
N GLY A 17 11.36 -18.93 19.23
CA GLY A 17 11.12 -18.52 17.86
C GLY A 17 9.66 -18.43 17.44
N CYS A 18 8.80 -17.70 18.16
CA CYS A 18 7.49 -17.33 17.63
C CYS A 18 6.98 -16.01 18.24
N ASN A 19 7.54 -14.89 17.80
CA ASN A 19 6.92 -13.59 18.04
C ASN A 19 5.84 -13.38 16.97
N THR A 20 4.59 -13.35 17.41
CA THR A 20 3.41 -13.17 16.58
C THR A 20 3.46 -11.88 15.76
N SER A 21 3.06 -12.02 14.51
CA SER A 21 3.12 -11.09 13.38
C SER A 21 2.23 -9.84 13.49
N GLU A 22 1.54 -9.61 14.61
CA GLU A 22 0.61 -8.48 14.77
C GLU A 22 1.31 -7.13 14.85
N ASN A 23 2.56 -7.08 15.32
CA ASN A 23 3.31 -5.84 15.50
C ASN A 23 3.93 -5.29 14.19
N ASN A 24 3.67 -5.95 13.05
CA ASN A 24 4.17 -5.58 11.73
C ASN A 24 3.11 -4.93 10.83
N GLN A 25 1.85 -4.87 11.26
CA GLN A 25 0.78 -4.27 10.47
C GLN A 25 0.54 -2.81 10.82
N ILE A 26 0.29 -2.00 9.80
CA ILE A 26 -0.15 -0.62 9.89
C ILE A 26 -1.51 -0.46 9.22
N LYS A 27 -2.37 0.35 9.81
CA LYS A 27 -3.64 0.77 9.23
C LYS A 27 -3.40 1.98 8.35
N VAL A 28 -3.77 1.93 7.07
CA VAL A 28 -3.66 3.04 6.13
C VAL A 28 -5.00 3.26 5.46
N SER A 29 -5.39 4.51 5.26
CA SER A 29 -6.55 4.85 4.42
C SER A 29 -6.09 5.58 3.17
N ILE A 30 -6.62 5.21 2.01
CA ILE A 30 -6.38 5.88 0.73
C ILE A 30 -7.65 6.65 0.39
N LYS A 31 -7.56 7.98 0.38
CA LYS A 31 -8.63 8.87 -0.05
C LYS A 31 -8.35 9.30 -1.49
N VAL A 32 -9.32 9.12 -2.37
CA VAL A 32 -9.25 9.55 -3.77
C VAL A 32 -10.14 10.76 -3.95
N VAL A 33 -9.59 11.83 -4.51
CA VAL A 33 -10.31 13.09 -4.73
C VAL A 33 -10.10 13.60 -6.15
N ASP A 34 -11.06 14.36 -6.62
CA ASP A 34 -10.90 15.17 -7.83
C ASP A 34 -9.88 16.29 -7.58
N SER A 35 -8.88 16.45 -8.44
CA SER A 35 -7.81 17.45 -8.23
C SER A 35 -8.31 18.90 -8.29
N TYR A 36 -9.47 19.16 -8.90
CA TYR A 36 -10.02 20.51 -9.03
C TYR A 36 -11.05 20.79 -7.96
N THR A 37 -12.05 19.90 -7.81
CA THR A 37 -13.14 20.13 -6.85
C THR A 37 -12.80 19.68 -5.44
N HIS A 38 -11.76 18.85 -5.27
CA HIS A 38 -11.41 18.17 -4.02
C HIS A 38 -12.54 17.28 -3.47
N GLU A 39 -13.57 17.04 -4.29
CA GLU A 39 -14.68 16.16 -3.93
C GLU A 39 -14.21 14.70 -3.94
N PRO A 40 -14.76 13.86 -3.04
CA PRO A 40 -14.45 12.44 -3.03
C PRO A 40 -14.87 11.75 -4.32
N ARG A 41 -14.01 10.89 -4.85
CA ARG A 41 -14.33 10.06 -6.02
C ARG A 41 -14.84 8.71 -5.54
N VAL A 42 -16.12 8.45 -5.77
CA VAL A 42 -16.84 7.24 -5.32
C VAL A 42 -16.74 6.14 -6.37
N ASN A 43 -16.54 4.89 -5.92
CA ASN A 43 -16.44 3.70 -6.77
C ASN A 43 -15.29 3.75 -7.79
N ASP A 44 -14.30 4.63 -7.58
CA ASP A 44 -13.01 4.55 -8.24
C ASP A 44 -12.24 3.32 -7.72
N ARG A 45 -11.55 2.63 -8.64
CA ARG A 45 -10.79 1.42 -8.37
C ARG A 45 -9.38 1.76 -7.92
N VAL A 46 -8.98 1.25 -6.75
CA VAL A 46 -7.63 1.39 -6.20
C VAL A 46 -6.91 0.05 -6.27
N LYS A 47 -5.83 -0.01 -7.04
CA LYS A 47 -4.86 -1.10 -7.06
C LYS A 47 -3.78 -0.85 -6.04
N VAL A 48 -3.45 -1.89 -5.28
CA VAL A 48 -2.36 -1.88 -4.30
C VAL A 48 -1.27 -2.82 -4.79
N LEU A 49 -0.07 -2.29 -4.97
CA LEU A 49 1.08 -3.02 -5.46
C LEU A 49 2.21 -3.00 -4.43
N ILE A 50 2.93 -4.12 -4.30
CA ILE A 50 4.18 -4.19 -3.57
C ILE A 50 5.35 -4.10 -4.57
N GLY A 51 6.29 -3.19 -4.30
CA GLY A 51 7.52 -3.08 -5.07
C GLY A 51 8.58 -4.03 -4.53
N LYS A 52 8.97 -5.04 -5.33
CA LYS A 52 10.05 -5.98 -5.02
C LYS A 52 11.29 -5.66 -5.84
N TRP A 53 12.47 -5.83 -5.24
CA TRP A 53 13.71 -5.74 -5.99
C TRP A 53 13.82 -6.93 -6.94
N GLY A 54 13.88 -6.66 -8.25
CA GLY A 54 14.14 -7.63 -9.29
C GLY A 54 15.42 -7.26 -10.03
N PHE A 55 16.10 -8.26 -10.61
CA PHE A 55 17.23 -8.02 -11.51
C PHE A 55 16.73 -8.13 -12.96
N PRO A 56 17.01 -7.16 -13.85
CA PRO A 56 17.76 -5.91 -13.62
C PRO A 56 16.91 -4.74 -13.12
N THR A 57 15.58 -4.88 -13.08
CA THR A 57 14.65 -3.80 -12.72
C THR A 57 13.68 -4.21 -11.61
N ARG A 58 13.21 -3.20 -10.88
CA ARG A 58 12.16 -3.35 -9.88
C ARG A 58 10.89 -3.92 -10.53
N GLN A 59 10.26 -4.86 -9.83
CA GLN A 59 8.97 -5.43 -10.23
C GLN A 59 7.90 -4.99 -9.24
N TYR A 60 6.69 -4.78 -9.77
CA TYR A 60 5.52 -4.44 -8.97
C TYR A 60 4.52 -5.57 -9.08
N GLU A 61 4.17 -6.15 -7.94
CA GLU A 61 3.18 -7.22 -7.84
C GLU A 61 1.90 -6.65 -7.25
N GLN A 62 0.77 -6.80 -7.96
CA GLN A 62 -0.53 -6.40 -7.45
C GLN A 62 -0.94 -7.38 -6.33
N ILE A 63 -1.19 -6.85 -5.13
CA ILE A 63 -1.60 -7.64 -3.97
C ILE A 63 -3.07 -7.45 -3.60
N GLY A 64 -3.74 -6.47 -4.21
CA GLY A 64 -5.13 -6.18 -3.93
C GLY A 64 -5.72 -5.18 -4.90
N GLU A 65 -7.04 -5.24 -5.02
CA GLU A 65 -7.86 -4.32 -5.78
C GLU A 65 -9.12 -4.02 -4.97
N TYR A 66 -9.43 -2.74 -4.83
CA TYR A 66 -10.50 -2.26 -3.97
C TYR A 66 -11.25 -1.14 -4.68
N TYR A 67 -12.47 -0.85 -4.20
CA TYR A 67 -13.27 0.27 -4.68
C TYR A 67 -13.48 1.25 -3.53
N THR A 68 -13.36 2.54 -3.84
CA THR A 68 -13.62 3.61 -2.89
C THR A 68 -15.09 3.64 -2.46
N ASP A 69 -15.32 3.88 -1.17
CA ASP A 69 -16.66 4.01 -0.61
C ASP A 69 -17.32 5.37 -0.96
N SER A 70 -18.49 5.64 -0.38
CA SER A 70 -19.22 6.91 -0.57
C SER A 70 -18.45 8.15 -0.08
N SER A 71 -17.39 7.97 0.72
CA SER A 71 -16.49 9.03 1.15
C SER A 71 -15.20 9.10 0.33
N GLY A 72 -15.09 8.31 -0.74
CA GLY A 72 -13.91 8.23 -1.60
C GLY A 72 -12.74 7.49 -0.95
N VAL A 73 -12.98 6.63 0.03
CA VAL A 73 -11.92 6.03 0.86
C VAL A 73 -11.85 4.50 0.71
N VAL A 74 -10.62 3.98 0.70
CA VAL A 74 -10.30 2.56 0.92
C VAL A 74 -9.48 2.44 2.20
N LYS A 75 -9.82 1.50 3.09
CA LYS A 75 -9.08 1.23 4.33
C LYS A 75 -8.36 -0.11 4.23
N LEU A 76 -7.07 -0.12 4.56
CA LEU A 76 -6.18 -1.26 4.37
C LEU A 76 -5.36 -1.54 5.64
N ASN A 77 -5.08 -2.83 5.87
CA ASN A 77 -4.05 -3.27 6.79
C ASN A 77 -2.85 -3.73 5.96
N LEU A 78 -1.72 -3.04 6.09
CA LEU A 78 -0.52 -3.24 5.29
C LEU A 78 0.67 -3.61 6.19
N SER A 79 1.68 -4.28 5.65
CA SER A 79 2.94 -4.50 6.37
C SER A 79 3.75 -3.21 6.41
N LYS A 80 4.37 -2.82 7.54
CA LYS A 80 5.29 -1.65 7.56
C LYS A 80 6.61 -1.90 6.83
N ASP A 81 6.92 -3.16 6.53
CA ASP A 81 8.21 -3.59 5.99
C ASP A 81 8.29 -3.61 4.46
N GLU A 82 7.23 -3.20 3.78
CA GLU A 82 7.11 -3.27 2.33
C GLU A 82 7.10 -1.89 1.67
N ARG A 83 7.48 -1.86 0.40
CA ARG A 83 7.31 -0.71 -0.49
C ARG A 83 5.95 -0.81 -1.16
N TYR A 84 5.16 0.26 -1.14
CA TYR A 84 3.82 0.28 -1.75
C TYR A 84 3.72 1.28 -2.88
N SER A 85 3.00 0.88 -3.93
CA SER A 85 2.45 1.80 -4.92
C SER A 85 0.94 1.66 -4.92
N PHE A 86 0.25 2.80 -4.88
CA PHE A 86 -1.19 2.89 -4.99
C PHE A 86 -1.52 3.52 -6.33
N MET A 87 -2.36 2.86 -7.12
CA MET A 87 -2.82 3.37 -8.41
C MET A 87 -4.33 3.42 -8.39
N THR A 88 -4.92 4.57 -8.69
CA THR A 88 -6.37 4.73 -8.80
C THR A 88 -6.81 4.91 -10.24
N PHE A 89 -7.95 4.30 -10.59
CA PHE A 89 -8.56 4.35 -11.90
C PHE A 89 -10.06 4.63 -11.74
N GLY A 90 -10.52 5.70 -12.35
CA GLY A 90 -11.91 6.12 -12.30
C GLY A 90 -12.58 6.15 -13.68
N ALA A 91 -13.85 6.55 -13.68
CA ALA A 91 -14.58 6.87 -14.90
C ALA A 91 -13.82 7.89 -15.75
N ASN A 92 -14.07 7.89 -17.07
CA ASN A 92 -13.42 8.78 -18.02
C ASN A 92 -11.87 8.70 -17.95
N HIS A 93 -11.27 7.50 -17.91
CA HIS A 93 -9.79 7.37 -17.88
C HIS A 93 -9.08 8.19 -16.78
N ALA A 94 -9.78 8.50 -15.70
CA ALA A 94 -9.25 9.25 -14.59
C ALA A 94 -8.17 8.39 -13.90
N PHE A 95 -7.00 8.98 -13.66
CA PHE A 95 -5.84 8.27 -13.14
C PHE A 95 -5.08 9.13 -12.14
N GLY A 96 -4.63 8.50 -11.05
CA GLY A 96 -3.71 9.06 -10.08
C GLY A 96 -2.89 7.95 -9.44
N SER A 97 -1.75 8.29 -8.87
CA SER A 97 -0.92 7.33 -8.17
C SER A 97 -0.04 7.99 -7.14
N ASP A 98 0.33 7.23 -6.12
CA ASP A 98 1.33 7.64 -5.15
C ASP A 98 2.18 6.42 -4.75
N GLU A 99 3.41 6.66 -4.30
CA GLU A 99 4.36 5.61 -3.97
C GLU A 99 5.13 5.90 -2.68
N TYR A 100 5.25 4.88 -1.84
CA TYR A 100 5.90 4.94 -0.54
C TYR A 100 6.97 3.87 -0.43
N LYS A 101 8.18 4.27 -0.04
CA LYS A 101 9.26 3.34 0.30
C LYS A 101 8.93 2.58 1.58
N LYS A 102 9.68 1.50 1.80
CA LYS A 102 9.68 0.76 3.06
C LYS A 102 9.82 1.73 4.25
N GLY A 103 8.88 1.65 5.19
CA GLY A 103 8.87 2.46 6.42
C GLY A 103 8.37 3.90 6.27
N GLU A 104 8.01 4.38 5.07
CA GLU A 104 7.48 5.75 4.89
C GLU A 104 6.01 5.87 5.31
N LEU A 105 5.21 4.81 5.13
CA LEU A 105 3.82 4.77 5.60
C LEU A 105 3.76 4.60 7.12
N LYS A 106 2.99 5.46 7.79
CA LYS A 106 2.77 5.43 9.24
C LYS A 106 1.43 4.79 9.58
N ASN A 107 1.32 4.24 10.78
CA ASN A 107 0.06 3.71 11.28
C ASN A 107 -0.99 4.83 11.39
N ASN A 108 -2.22 4.53 10.95
CA ASN A 108 -3.35 5.45 10.80
C ASN A 108 -3.14 6.61 9.81
N GLN A 109 -2.15 6.53 8.91
CA GLN A 109 -1.94 7.54 7.88
C GLN A 109 -3.08 7.55 6.86
N GLN A 110 -3.52 8.74 6.46
CA GLN A 110 -4.35 8.94 5.28
C GLN A 110 -3.48 9.42 4.11
N VAL A 111 -3.43 8.61 3.05
CA VAL A 111 -2.86 8.97 1.75
C VAL A 111 -3.95 9.63 0.93
N VAL A 112 -3.67 10.78 0.34
CA VAL A 112 -4.61 11.47 -0.56
C VAL A 112 -4.04 11.36 -1.98
N ILE A 113 -4.80 10.72 -2.87
CA ILE A 113 -4.46 10.63 -4.29
C ILE A 113 -5.39 11.56 -5.04
N GLU A 114 -4.82 12.63 -5.59
CA GLU A 114 -5.53 13.55 -6.48
C GLU A 114 -5.57 12.99 -7.89
N VAL A 115 -6.75 13.05 -8.49
CA VAL A 115 -7.00 12.53 -9.83
C VAL A 115 -7.41 13.67 -10.74
N VAL A 116 -6.69 13.83 -11.84
CA VAL A 116 -7.00 14.82 -12.88
C VAL A 116 -8.02 14.22 -13.86
N PRO A 117 -9.26 14.74 -13.95
CA PRO A 117 -10.24 14.29 -14.94
C PRO A 117 -9.77 14.61 -16.36
N PRO A 118 -10.05 13.76 -17.35
CA PRO A 118 -9.60 13.97 -18.73
C PRO A 118 -10.20 15.22 -19.38
N ASP A 119 -11.41 15.62 -18.99
CA ASP A 119 -12.12 16.78 -19.55
C ASP A 119 -11.36 18.09 -19.29
N LYS A 120 -10.46 18.06 -18.29
CA LYS A 120 -9.55 19.14 -17.91
C LYS A 120 -8.10 18.89 -18.34
N LYS A 121 -7.78 17.75 -18.95
CA LYS A 121 -6.45 17.43 -19.53
C LYS A 121 -6.24 18.03 -20.93
N GLN A 122 -7.09 18.97 -21.36
CA GLN A 122 -6.86 19.68 -22.63
C GLN A 122 -5.60 20.54 -22.49
N PHE A 123 -4.47 20.02 -22.98
CA PHE A 123 -3.33 20.84 -23.32
C PHE A 123 -3.82 21.86 -24.34
N LYS A 124 -3.92 23.13 -23.96
CA LYS A 124 -3.97 24.21 -24.94
C LYS A 124 -2.64 24.14 -25.70
N ILE A 125 -2.68 23.63 -26.92
CA ILE A 125 -1.62 23.88 -27.88
C ILE A 125 -1.92 25.29 -28.38
N GLU A 126 -1.14 26.28 -27.93
CA GLU A 126 -1.18 27.61 -28.53
C GLU A 126 -0.50 27.50 -29.90
N GLU A 127 -1.24 27.86 -30.97
CA GLU A 127 -0.74 28.01 -32.34
C GLU A 127 0.09 29.30 -32.50
#